data_AF-A0A4S3J8P7-F1
#
_entry.id   AF-A0A4S3J8P7-F1
#
_cell.length_a   1.000
_cell.length_b   1.000
_cell.length_c   1.000
_cell.angle_alpha   90.00
_cell.angle_beta   90.00
_cell.angle_gamma   90.00
#
_symmetry.space_group_name_H-M   'P 1'
#
loop_
_entity.id
_entity.type
_entity.pdbx_description
1 polymer ?
#
loop_
_entity_poly.entity_id
_entity_poly.type
_entity_poly.pdbx_seq_one_letter_code
_entity_poly.pdbx_strand_id
1 'polypeptide(L)'
;MCGSGIFKVSTSLETLNLHMCGGIWDQAPFPSLPNLKNLRITYSRLSEKDLKAILSCCNGLCTFVYEAADPCSIPNSRDHFHASSIIKYLSYYHETLKSLKLDLRRLRWSPVSNGQNTQAAFSFQAFTALEHLFLNSSELYSCFLTESPAESLLVQRLPPSITTLRLAGHIGYGLPHLAKGLLALADAALQGQFPRLEQVRCDAEQNLDEHHVSTMFSAAGVDFGYSRWPLGEATLRDSDVPPLSTPSPHLPLPSDTDSDL
;
A
#
# COMPACT_ATOMS: atom_id res chain seq x y z
N MET A 1 -16.39 -10.30 17.60
CA MET A 1 -16.98 -9.76 16.35
C MET A 1 -17.39 -10.88 15.40
N CYS A 2 -18.54 -10.72 14.73
CA CYS A 2 -19.26 -11.69 13.89
C CYS A 2 -18.65 -11.93 12.50
N GLY A 3 -17.37 -12.28 12.38
CA GLY A 3 -16.74 -12.58 11.08
C GLY A 3 -16.59 -14.07 10.76
N SER A 4 -16.36 -14.91 11.78
CA SER A 4 -15.96 -16.31 11.59
C SER A 4 -17.04 -17.19 10.95
N GLY A 5 -18.32 -16.82 11.05
CA GLY A 5 -19.43 -17.53 10.43
C GLY A 5 -19.51 -17.33 8.91
N ILE A 6 -19.39 -16.08 8.44
CA ILE A 6 -19.54 -15.75 7.00
C ILE A 6 -18.45 -16.39 6.16
N PHE A 7 -17.20 -16.35 6.63
CA PHE A 7 -16.10 -16.87 5.85
C PHE A 7 -16.02 -18.40 5.85
N LYS A 8 -16.58 -19.07 6.87
CA LYS A 8 -16.70 -20.55 6.89
C LYS A 8 -17.68 -21.10 5.86
N VAL A 9 -18.62 -20.26 5.36
CA VAL A 9 -19.66 -20.68 4.40
C VAL A 9 -19.32 -20.26 2.97
N SER A 10 -18.29 -19.44 2.76
CA SER A 10 -17.99 -18.81 1.48
C SER A 10 -16.71 -19.34 0.84
N THR A 11 -16.62 -20.66 0.62
CA THR A 11 -15.48 -21.29 -0.06
C THR A 11 -15.35 -20.89 -1.53
N SER A 12 -16.42 -20.36 -2.14
CA SER A 12 -16.46 -19.83 -3.50
C SER A 12 -16.22 -18.31 -3.58
N LEU A 13 -15.81 -17.66 -2.49
CA LEU A 13 -15.60 -16.22 -2.49
C LEU A 13 -14.41 -15.84 -3.38
N GLU A 14 -14.66 -15.08 -4.44
CA GLU A 14 -13.60 -14.59 -5.35
C GLU A 14 -13.14 -13.17 -5.02
N THR A 15 -13.97 -12.37 -4.36
CA THR A 15 -13.71 -10.96 -4.07
C THR A 15 -14.04 -10.64 -2.62
N LEU A 16 -13.09 -10.00 -1.92
CA LEU A 16 -13.24 -9.54 -0.55
C LEU A 16 -12.89 -8.05 -0.48
N ASN A 17 -13.84 -7.25 0.01
CA ASN A 17 -13.66 -5.83 0.26
C ASN A 17 -13.73 -5.57 1.76
N LEU A 18 -12.66 -5.00 2.32
CA LEU A 18 -12.57 -4.54 3.70
C LEU A 18 -12.39 -3.02 3.69
N HIS A 19 -13.22 -2.31 4.45
CA HIS A 19 -13.19 -0.86 4.55
C HIS A 19 -13.22 -0.45 6.02
N MET A 20 -12.39 0.51 6.43
CA MET A 20 -12.31 0.98 7.82
C MET A 20 -12.10 -0.16 8.84
N CYS A 21 -11.24 -1.10 8.50
CA CYS A 21 -10.92 -2.27 9.31
C CYS A 21 -9.61 -2.05 10.07
N GLY A 22 -9.57 -2.32 11.38
CA GLY A 22 -8.36 -2.23 12.21
C GLY A 22 -8.31 -3.35 13.25
N GLY A 23 -7.15 -4.01 13.38
CA GLY A 23 -6.85 -4.96 14.47
C GLY A 23 -7.84 -6.11 14.67
N ILE A 24 -8.47 -6.60 13.60
CA ILE A 24 -9.60 -7.53 13.72
C ILE A 24 -9.12 -8.98 13.97
N TRP A 25 -7.81 -9.28 13.89
CA TRP A 25 -7.33 -10.65 13.63
C TRP A 25 -6.59 -11.32 14.80
N ASP A 26 -6.69 -10.78 16.01
CA ASP A 26 -5.95 -11.29 17.18
C ASP A 26 -6.49 -12.60 17.79
N GLN A 27 -7.69 -13.07 17.44
CA GLN A 27 -8.37 -14.12 18.24
C GLN A 27 -8.85 -15.39 17.52
N ALA A 28 -8.68 -15.55 16.21
CA ALA A 28 -8.98 -16.82 15.54
C ALA A 28 -8.20 -16.99 14.23
N PRO A 29 -7.82 -18.22 13.83
CA PRO A 29 -7.27 -18.46 12.51
C PRO A 29 -8.30 -18.02 11.46
N PHE A 30 -7.86 -17.14 10.58
CA PHE A 30 -8.66 -16.69 9.47
C PHE A 30 -8.92 -17.90 8.55
N PRO A 31 -10.16 -18.14 8.11
CA PRO A 31 -10.48 -19.31 7.31
C PRO A 31 -9.84 -19.22 5.93
N SER A 32 -9.51 -20.39 5.38
CA SER A 32 -8.97 -20.50 4.03
C SER A 32 -9.98 -20.00 2.99
N LEU A 33 -9.52 -19.12 2.09
CA LEU A 33 -10.28 -18.56 0.98
C LEU A 33 -9.56 -18.91 -0.32
N PRO A 34 -9.50 -20.20 -0.70
CA PRO A 34 -8.63 -20.67 -1.77
C PRO A 34 -8.98 -20.10 -3.15
N ASN A 35 -10.24 -19.69 -3.35
CA ASN A 35 -10.74 -19.11 -4.59
C ASN A 35 -10.66 -17.57 -4.63
N LEU A 36 -10.12 -16.92 -3.59
CA LEU A 36 -10.04 -15.47 -3.55
C LEU A 36 -9.02 -14.95 -4.56
N LYS A 37 -9.50 -14.15 -5.51
CA LYS A 37 -8.72 -13.53 -6.58
C LYS A 37 -8.54 -12.04 -6.36
N ASN A 38 -9.49 -11.37 -5.72
CA ASN A 38 -9.48 -9.92 -5.54
C ASN A 38 -9.60 -9.58 -4.06
N LEU A 39 -8.56 -8.95 -3.52
CA LEU A 39 -8.55 -8.44 -2.16
C LEU A 39 -8.39 -6.93 -2.18
N ARG A 40 -9.39 -6.23 -1.65
CA ARG A 40 -9.38 -4.77 -1.53
C ARG A 40 -9.55 -4.38 -0.08
N ILE A 41 -8.58 -3.64 0.42
CA ILE A 41 -8.53 -3.14 1.78
C ILE A 41 -8.38 -1.64 1.69
N THR A 42 -9.38 -0.90 2.14
CA THR A 42 -9.41 0.55 1.96
C THR A 42 -9.62 1.25 3.28
N TYR A 43 -9.02 2.43 3.42
CA TYR A 43 -9.11 3.25 4.61
C TYR A 43 -8.88 2.43 5.89
N SER A 44 -7.86 1.56 5.89
CA SER A 44 -7.61 0.61 6.98
C SER A 44 -6.18 0.77 7.49
N ARG A 45 -5.92 0.28 8.70
CA ARG A 45 -4.57 0.21 9.28
C ARG A 45 -4.34 -1.20 9.82
N LEU A 46 -3.50 -1.94 9.13
CA LEU A 46 -3.16 -3.31 9.45
C LEU A 46 -1.75 -3.38 10.05
N SER A 47 -1.59 -4.19 11.10
CA SER A 47 -0.28 -4.62 11.55
C SER A 47 0.36 -5.57 10.52
N GLU A 48 1.65 -5.86 10.68
CA GLU A 48 2.29 -6.88 9.83
C GLU A 48 1.69 -8.28 10.05
N LYS A 49 1.33 -8.60 11.30
CA LYS A 49 0.66 -9.86 11.64
C LYS A 49 -0.67 -9.97 10.92
N ASP A 50 -1.45 -8.89 10.93
CA ASP A 50 -2.70 -8.84 10.20
C ASP A 50 -2.42 -9.15 8.73
N LEU A 51 -1.63 -8.29 8.06
CA LEU A 51 -1.31 -8.43 6.64
C LEU A 51 -0.88 -9.84 6.24
N LYS A 52 -0.02 -10.49 7.05
CA LYS A 52 0.39 -11.87 6.83
C LYS A 52 -0.79 -12.84 6.92
N ALA A 53 -1.66 -12.71 7.92
CA ALA A 53 -2.78 -13.62 8.12
C ALA A 53 -3.76 -13.58 6.93
N ILE A 54 -4.19 -12.40 6.48
CA ILE A 54 -5.13 -12.33 5.33
C ILE A 54 -4.49 -12.82 4.03
N LEU A 55 -3.22 -12.48 3.79
CA LEU A 55 -2.53 -12.93 2.59
C LEU A 55 -2.27 -14.43 2.65
N SER A 56 -2.10 -15.06 3.81
CA SER A 56 -1.95 -16.52 3.90
C SER A 56 -3.21 -17.32 3.59
N CYS A 57 -4.37 -16.65 3.46
CA CYS A 57 -5.65 -17.32 3.20
C CYS A 57 -5.92 -17.58 1.71
N CYS A 58 -5.14 -16.98 0.82
CA CYS A 58 -5.38 -17.00 -0.62
C CYS A 58 -4.33 -17.89 -1.31
N ASN A 59 -4.68 -18.50 -2.45
CA ASN A 59 -3.73 -19.34 -3.19
C ASN A 59 -3.35 -18.76 -4.56
N GLY A 60 -4.13 -17.81 -5.09
CA GLY A 60 -3.95 -17.29 -6.45
C GLY A 60 -4.48 -15.87 -6.59
N LEU A 61 -3.96 -14.97 -5.76
CA LEU A 61 -4.40 -13.58 -5.76
C LEU A 61 -4.03 -12.90 -7.10
N CYS A 62 -5.03 -12.29 -7.76
CA CYS A 62 -4.87 -11.58 -9.03
C CYS A 62 -4.86 -10.07 -8.85
N THR A 63 -5.64 -9.56 -7.90
CA THR A 63 -5.76 -8.13 -7.63
C THR A 63 -5.57 -7.87 -6.14
N PHE A 64 -4.67 -6.95 -5.81
CA PHE A 64 -4.50 -6.45 -4.47
C PHE A 64 -4.60 -4.93 -4.45
N VAL A 65 -5.49 -4.40 -3.62
CA VAL A 65 -5.66 -2.97 -3.39
C VAL A 65 -5.53 -2.69 -1.91
N TYR A 66 -4.62 -1.80 -1.55
CA TYR A 66 -4.48 -1.27 -0.21
C TYR A 66 -4.49 0.25 -0.22
N GLU A 67 -5.38 0.85 0.56
CA GLU A 67 -5.43 2.29 0.82
C GLU A 67 -5.31 2.51 2.33
N ALA A 68 -4.23 3.14 2.77
CA ALA A 68 -3.96 3.38 4.18
C ALA A 68 -4.96 4.40 4.76
N ALA A 69 -5.40 4.19 6.01
CA ALA A 69 -6.04 5.23 6.81
C ALA A 69 -5.02 6.10 7.55
N ASP A 70 -5.45 7.32 7.88
CA ASP A 70 -4.68 8.23 8.74
C ASP A 70 -4.58 7.65 10.16
N PRO A 71 -3.42 7.69 10.83
CA PRO A 71 -3.27 7.29 12.23
C PRO A 71 -4.31 7.89 13.18
N CYS A 72 -4.78 9.11 12.90
CA CYS A 72 -5.77 9.80 13.72
C CYS A 72 -7.21 9.31 13.47
N SER A 73 -7.48 8.61 12.37
CA SER A 73 -8.85 8.24 11.97
C SER A 73 -9.32 6.89 12.50
N ILE A 74 -8.44 6.05 13.07
CA ILE A 74 -8.81 4.74 13.61
C ILE A 74 -8.26 4.59 15.04
N PRO A 75 -9.12 4.56 16.08
CA PRO A 75 -8.71 4.36 17.47
C PRO A 75 -7.89 3.07 17.64
N ASN A 76 -6.85 3.10 18.48
CA ASN A 76 -5.96 1.96 18.78
C ASN A 76 -5.15 1.36 17.60
N SER A 77 -5.13 1.99 16.42
CA SER A 77 -4.36 1.51 15.26
C SER A 77 -2.92 2.03 15.18
N ARG A 78 -2.20 2.03 16.31
CA ARG A 78 -0.82 2.55 16.33
C ARG A 78 0.13 1.72 15.47
N ASP A 79 -0.11 0.42 15.38
CA ASP A 79 0.71 -0.49 14.58
C ASP A 79 0.29 -0.46 13.10
N HIS A 80 1.25 -0.19 12.23
CA HIS A 80 1.08 -0.31 10.78
C HIS A 80 2.26 -1.10 10.21
N PHE A 81 2.00 -1.97 9.24
CA PHE A 81 3.08 -2.70 8.58
C PHE A 81 4.08 -1.76 7.89
N HIS A 82 5.35 -2.20 7.82
CA HIS A 82 6.33 -1.56 6.95
C HIS A 82 6.03 -1.90 5.49
N ALA A 83 6.22 -0.95 4.59
CA ALA A 83 5.93 -1.18 3.18
C ALA A 83 6.82 -2.27 2.56
N SER A 84 7.99 -2.53 3.13
CA SER A 84 8.82 -3.68 2.77
C SER A 84 8.15 -5.03 3.06
N SER A 85 7.42 -5.11 4.17
CA SER A 85 6.70 -6.32 4.58
C SER A 85 5.61 -6.67 3.56
N ILE A 86 4.93 -5.68 2.96
CA ILE A 86 3.88 -5.97 1.98
C ILE A 86 4.41 -6.60 0.70
N ILE A 87 5.53 -6.12 0.18
CA ILE A 87 6.13 -6.69 -1.03
C ILE A 87 6.61 -8.12 -0.77
N LYS A 88 7.20 -8.36 0.41
CA LYS A 88 7.59 -9.71 0.85
C LYS A 88 6.40 -10.67 0.82
N TYR A 89 5.25 -10.30 1.38
CA TYR A 89 4.08 -11.19 1.38
C TYR A 89 3.35 -11.27 0.03
N LEU A 90 3.45 -10.25 -0.81
CA LEU A 90 2.89 -10.32 -2.16
C LEU A 90 3.75 -11.15 -3.12
N SER A 91 5.04 -11.35 -2.83
CA SER A 91 5.94 -12.16 -3.67
C SER A 91 5.49 -13.61 -3.86
N TYR A 92 4.69 -14.16 -2.92
CA TYR A 92 4.07 -15.48 -3.08
C TYR A 92 3.11 -15.54 -4.28
N TYR A 93 2.60 -14.40 -4.74
CA TYR A 93 1.66 -14.25 -5.86
C TYR A 93 2.31 -13.72 -7.13
N HIS A 94 3.64 -13.79 -7.24
CA HIS A 94 4.39 -13.18 -8.35
C HIS A 94 3.95 -13.66 -9.74
N GLU A 95 3.46 -14.91 -9.87
CA GLU A 95 2.95 -15.49 -11.12
C GLU A 95 1.45 -15.22 -11.36
N THR A 96 0.70 -14.75 -10.35
CA THR A 96 -0.77 -14.59 -10.45
C THR A 96 -1.24 -13.15 -10.32
N LEU A 97 -0.48 -12.30 -9.61
CA LEU A 97 -0.85 -10.94 -9.28
C LEU A 97 -0.69 -10.03 -10.51
N LYS A 98 -1.83 -9.68 -11.12
CA LYS A 98 -1.90 -8.83 -12.31
C LYS A 98 -2.02 -7.34 -11.99
N SER A 99 -2.70 -7.01 -10.90
CA SER A 99 -2.96 -5.63 -10.53
C SER A 99 -2.63 -5.37 -9.07
N LEU A 100 -1.77 -4.39 -8.84
CA LEU A 100 -1.37 -3.93 -7.52
C LEU A 100 -1.60 -2.43 -7.37
N LYS A 101 -2.41 -2.06 -6.37
CA LYS A 101 -2.55 -0.67 -5.92
C LYS A 101 -2.13 -0.57 -4.46
N LEU A 102 -1.04 0.16 -4.20
CA LEU A 102 -0.60 0.52 -2.86
C LEU A 102 -0.65 2.05 -2.72
N ASP A 103 -1.72 2.53 -2.11
CA ASP A 103 -1.90 3.94 -1.78
C ASP A 103 -1.59 4.16 -0.30
N LEU A 104 -0.35 4.52 -0.02
CA LEU A 104 0.16 4.74 1.34
C LEU A 104 0.24 6.23 1.71
N ARG A 105 -0.38 7.14 0.93
CA ARG A 105 -0.22 8.60 1.09
C ARG A 105 -0.67 9.13 2.45
N ARG A 106 -1.54 8.40 3.16
CA ARG A 106 -2.00 8.71 4.52
C ARG A 106 -1.11 8.14 5.64
N LEU A 107 -0.10 7.35 5.30
CA LEU A 107 0.97 7.04 6.25
C LEU A 107 1.80 8.29 6.41
N ARG A 108 1.50 9.09 7.44
CA ARG A 108 2.46 10.07 7.92
C ARG A 108 3.71 9.28 8.33
N TRP A 109 4.72 9.31 7.47
CA TRP A 109 6.01 8.66 7.67
C TRP A 109 6.53 9.06 9.05
N SER A 110 6.72 8.09 9.95
CA SER A 110 7.44 8.33 11.20
C SER A 110 8.94 8.28 10.91
N PRO A 111 9.70 9.36 11.14
CA PRO A 111 11.15 9.41 10.87
C PRO A 111 11.96 8.41 11.72
N VAL A 112 11.30 7.64 12.61
CA VAL A 112 11.91 6.65 13.51
C VAL A 112 12.01 5.25 12.88
N SER A 113 12.02 5.14 11.55
CA SER A 113 12.42 3.89 10.91
C SER A 113 13.94 3.86 10.80
N ASN A 114 14.58 3.46 11.90
CA ASN A 114 16.03 3.28 12.06
C ASN A 114 16.73 2.78 10.79
N GLY A 115 17.31 3.68 9.99
CA GLY A 115 18.35 3.39 8.98
C GLY A 115 18.06 2.29 7.95
N GLN A 116 16.83 1.78 7.84
CA GLN A 116 16.50 0.74 6.89
C GLN A 116 16.21 1.37 5.54
N ASN A 117 17.00 0.97 4.55
CA ASN A 117 16.95 1.44 3.19
C ASN A 117 15.61 1.00 2.53
N THR A 118 14.56 1.80 2.70
CA THR A 118 13.18 1.52 2.22
C THR A 118 13.13 1.27 0.71
N GLN A 119 14.09 1.83 -0.03
CA GLN A 119 14.23 1.72 -1.48
C GLN A 119 14.56 0.30 -1.97
N ALA A 120 15.22 -0.53 -1.15
CA ALA A 120 15.54 -1.91 -1.50
C ALA A 120 14.31 -2.82 -1.51
N ALA A 121 13.22 -2.41 -0.86
CA ALA A 121 12.10 -3.28 -0.58
C ALA A 121 11.01 -3.29 -1.66
N PHE A 122 10.96 -2.27 -2.52
CA PHE A 122 9.98 -2.15 -3.60
C PHE A 122 10.54 -2.65 -4.93
N SER A 123 10.90 -3.94 -4.97
CA SER A 123 11.27 -4.61 -6.23
C SER A 123 10.12 -5.47 -6.72
N PHE A 124 9.67 -5.21 -7.95
CA PHE A 124 8.60 -5.94 -8.62
C PHE A 124 9.08 -6.79 -9.79
N GLN A 125 10.40 -6.84 -10.02
CA GLN A 125 11.00 -7.54 -11.15
C GLN A 125 10.62 -9.03 -11.22
N ALA A 126 10.40 -9.68 -10.07
CA ALA A 126 9.99 -11.07 -9.99
C ALA A 126 8.50 -11.32 -10.32
N PHE A 127 7.67 -10.27 -10.35
CA PHE A 127 6.23 -10.37 -10.57
C PHE A 127 5.91 -10.49 -12.05
N THR A 128 6.06 -11.69 -12.59
CA THR A 128 5.97 -12.00 -14.03
C THR A 128 4.58 -11.77 -14.63
N ALA A 129 3.53 -11.79 -13.80
CA ALA A 129 2.16 -11.53 -14.24
C ALA A 129 1.68 -10.09 -14.01
N LEU A 130 2.50 -9.22 -13.41
CA LEU A 130 2.06 -7.88 -13.00
C LEU A 130 1.97 -6.96 -14.22
N GLU A 131 0.76 -6.46 -14.48
CA GLU A 131 0.42 -5.61 -15.62
C GLU A 131 0.06 -4.18 -15.18
N HIS A 132 -0.55 -4.04 -14.01
CA HIS A 132 -1.01 -2.74 -13.51
C HIS A 132 -0.42 -2.44 -12.14
N LEU A 133 0.32 -1.34 -12.04
CA LEU A 133 0.96 -0.89 -10.81
C LEU A 133 0.58 0.54 -10.46
N PHE A 134 0.09 0.74 -9.24
CA PHE A 134 -0.13 2.04 -8.63
C PHE A 134 0.66 2.13 -7.32
N LEU A 135 1.51 3.15 -7.20
CA LEU A 135 2.34 3.43 -6.02
C LEU A 135 2.32 4.93 -5.71
N ASN A 136 2.80 5.29 -4.51
CA ASN A 136 3.13 6.68 -4.24
C ASN A 136 4.55 6.99 -4.71
N SER A 137 4.73 8.15 -5.32
CA SER A 137 6.03 8.64 -5.78
C SER A 137 7.04 8.78 -4.63
N SER A 138 6.57 9.15 -3.44
CA SER A 138 7.39 9.31 -2.23
C SER A 138 8.03 8.03 -1.72
N GLU A 139 7.44 6.85 -2.02
CA GLU A 139 8.01 5.56 -1.62
C GLU A 139 9.26 5.20 -2.43
N LEU A 140 9.40 5.78 -3.64
CA LEU A 140 10.49 5.48 -4.56
C LEU A 140 11.62 6.51 -4.49
N TYR A 141 11.30 7.78 -4.20
CA TYR A 141 12.19 8.93 -4.42
C TYR A 141 12.16 9.95 -3.27
N SER A 142 12.08 9.49 -2.02
CA SER A 142 11.94 10.37 -0.84
C SER A 142 13.12 11.35 -0.67
N CYS A 143 12.80 12.57 -0.20
CA CYS A 143 13.76 13.67 0.00
C CYS A 143 14.73 13.47 1.18
N PHE A 144 14.56 12.42 1.99
CA PHE A 144 15.37 12.17 3.18
C PHE A 144 16.49 11.15 2.93
N LEU A 145 16.64 10.70 1.67
CA LEU A 145 17.70 9.79 1.30
C LEU A 145 19.04 10.52 1.28
N THR A 146 19.98 10.03 2.08
CA THR A 146 21.38 10.49 2.11
C THR A 146 22.16 10.07 0.86
N GLU A 147 21.64 9.12 0.09
CA GLU A 147 22.20 8.63 -1.16
C GLU A 147 21.26 8.99 -2.31
N SER A 148 21.81 9.54 -3.40
CA SER A 148 21.02 9.81 -4.61
C SER A 148 20.45 8.48 -5.12
N PRO A 149 19.12 8.34 -5.25
CA PRO A 149 18.54 7.14 -5.84
C PRO A 149 19.13 6.93 -7.23
N ALA A 150 19.45 5.67 -7.56
CA ALA A 150 20.00 5.33 -8.87
C ALA A 150 19.07 5.84 -9.98
N GLU A 151 19.65 6.47 -11.00
CA GLU A 151 18.88 7.08 -12.10
C GLU A 151 18.02 6.05 -12.84
N SER A 152 18.39 4.77 -12.79
CA SER A 152 17.66 3.64 -13.38
C SER A 152 16.79 2.86 -12.38
N LEU A 153 16.41 3.45 -11.24
CA LEU A 153 15.63 2.75 -10.21
C LEU A 153 14.34 2.12 -10.78
N LEU A 154 13.52 2.88 -11.52
CA LEU A 154 12.29 2.33 -12.10
C LEU A 154 12.57 1.16 -13.05
N VAL A 155 13.60 1.27 -13.88
CA VAL A 155 14.02 0.23 -14.82
C VAL A 155 14.42 -1.06 -14.08
N GLN A 156 15.15 -0.93 -12.97
CA GLN A 156 15.59 -2.09 -12.17
C GLN A 156 14.47 -2.74 -11.35
N ARG A 157 13.40 -1.99 -11.03
CA ARG A 157 12.36 -2.43 -10.11
C ARG A 157 11.10 -2.92 -10.78
N LEU A 158 10.80 -2.49 -12.01
CA LEU A 158 9.58 -2.89 -12.72
C LEU A 158 9.79 -4.21 -13.48
N PRO A 159 8.76 -5.09 -13.55
CA PRO A 159 8.81 -6.26 -14.40
C PRO A 159 8.54 -5.88 -15.88
N PRO A 160 9.09 -6.62 -16.86
CA PRO A 160 8.84 -6.39 -18.28
C PRO A 160 7.36 -6.57 -18.70
N SER A 161 6.56 -7.26 -17.88
CA SER A 161 5.14 -7.49 -18.12
C SER A 161 4.26 -6.26 -17.91
N ILE A 162 4.81 -5.19 -17.33
CA ILE A 162 4.04 -4.00 -16.95
C ILE A 162 3.42 -3.31 -18.16
N THR A 163 2.14 -2.96 -18.04
CA THR A 163 1.38 -2.24 -19.07
C THR A 163 1.00 -0.83 -18.62
N THR A 164 0.64 -0.67 -17.35
CA THR A 164 0.30 0.64 -16.79
C THR A 164 1.06 0.93 -15.50
N LEU A 165 1.75 2.07 -15.44
CA LEU A 165 2.37 2.60 -14.23
C LEU A 165 1.65 3.88 -13.79
N ARG A 166 1.26 3.94 -12.51
CA ARG A 166 0.62 5.12 -11.91
C ARG A 166 1.36 5.52 -10.65
N LEU A 167 1.83 6.77 -10.62
CA LEU A 167 2.62 7.33 -9.53
C LEU A 167 1.85 8.50 -8.93
N ALA A 168 1.30 8.30 -7.73
CA ALA A 168 0.49 9.29 -7.02
C ALA A 168 1.29 10.04 -5.95
N GLY A 169 0.75 11.16 -5.49
CA GLY A 169 1.28 11.92 -4.37
C GLY A 169 2.40 12.89 -4.74
N HIS A 170 2.44 13.98 -3.97
CA HIS A 170 3.42 15.03 -4.13
C HIS A 170 4.80 14.60 -3.60
N ILE A 171 5.84 14.83 -4.40
CA ILE A 171 7.21 14.38 -4.13
C ILE A 171 8.15 15.51 -3.67
N GLY A 172 7.73 16.78 -3.79
CA GLY A 172 8.53 17.93 -3.38
C GLY A 172 9.93 17.94 -4.01
N TYR A 173 10.97 18.05 -3.18
CA TYR A 173 12.37 18.11 -3.64
C TYR A 173 12.87 16.85 -4.37
N GLY A 174 12.15 15.72 -4.28
CA GLY A 174 12.48 14.50 -5.03
C GLY A 174 12.06 14.54 -6.51
N LEU A 175 11.39 15.62 -6.95
CA LEU A 175 10.89 15.75 -8.33
C LEU A 175 11.97 15.56 -9.41
N PRO A 176 13.20 16.12 -9.30
CA PRO A 176 14.24 15.90 -10.30
C PRO A 176 14.67 14.43 -10.40
N HIS A 177 14.66 13.69 -9.27
CA HIS A 177 15.00 12.27 -9.27
C HIS A 177 13.92 11.42 -9.92
N LEU A 178 12.65 11.74 -9.66
CA LEU A 178 11.53 11.12 -10.36
C LEU A 178 11.61 11.38 -11.86
N ALA A 179 11.86 12.62 -12.28
CA ALA A 179 11.99 12.96 -13.70
C ALA A 179 13.11 12.16 -14.38
N LYS A 180 14.30 12.08 -13.75
CA LYS A 180 15.41 11.24 -14.25
C LYS A 180 15.02 9.77 -14.36
N GLY A 181 14.35 9.22 -13.34
CA GLY A 181 13.86 7.84 -13.35
C GLY A 181 12.87 7.57 -14.49
N LEU A 182 11.98 8.51 -14.75
CA LEU A 182 11.00 8.43 -15.85
C LEU A 182 11.68 8.54 -17.22
N LEU A 183 12.68 9.40 -17.38
CA LEU A 183 13.48 9.49 -18.60
C LEU A 183 14.23 8.17 -18.87
N ALA A 184 14.83 7.58 -17.84
CA ALA A 184 15.48 6.27 -17.96
C ALA A 184 14.48 5.16 -18.32
N LEU A 185 13.27 5.21 -17.77
CA LEU A 185 12.20 4.26 -18.12
C LEU A 185 11.75 4.43 -19.59
N ALA A 186 11.62 5.67 -20.06
CA ALA A 186 11.26 5.95 -21.45
C ALA A 186 12.34 5.46 -22.42
N ASP A 187 13.63 5.67 -22.10
CA ASP A 187 14.75 5.14 -22.89
C ASP A 187 14.74 3.60 -22.90
N ALA A 188 14.57 2.96 -21.74
CA ALA A 188 14.47 1.50 -21.65
C ALA A 188 13.28 0.94 -22.45
N ALA A 189 12.14 1.64 -22.46
CA ALA A 189 10.99 1.27 -23.28
C ALA A 189 11.30 1.38 -24.78
N LEU A 190 11.98 2.45 -25.21
CA LEU A 190 12.44 2.63 -26.59
C LEU A 190 13.41 1.52 -27.03
N GLN A 191 14.26 1.04 -26.12
CA GLN A 191 15.16 -0.10 -26.35
C GLN A 191 14.45 -1.47 -26.26
N GLY A 192 13.13 -1.50 -26.08
CA GLY A 192 12.34 -2.74 -26.05
C GLY A 192 12.40 -3.53 -24.74
N GLN A 193 12.93 -2.95 -23.64
CA GLN A 193 12.99 -3.63 -22.34
C GLN A 193 11.61 -3.74 -21.67
N PHE A 194 10.68 -2.84 -22.02
CA PHE A 194 9.29 -2.82 -21.54
C PHE A 194 8.31 -2.91 -22.71
N PRO A 195 8.25 -4.05 -23.42
CA PRO A 195 7.53 -4.16 -24.70
C PRO A 195 6.01 -4.05 -24.56
N ARG A 196 5.47 -4.17 -23.35
CA ARG A 196 4.03 -4.08 -23.05
C ARG A 196 3.61 -2.77 -22.41
N LEU A 197 4.56 -1.86 -22.13
CA LEU A 197 4.25 -0.61 -21.45
C LEU A 197 3.47 0.30 -22.40
N GLU A 198 2.23 0.60 -22.03
CA GLU A 198 1.32 1.41 -22.84
C GLU A 198 1.09 2.77 -22.20
N GLN A 199 1.07 2.84 -20.86
CA GLN A 199 0.65 4.03 -20.16
C GLN A 199 1.47 4.31 -18.89
N VAL A 200 1.87 5.57 -18.76
CA VAL A 200 2.44 6.13 -17.52
C VAL A 200 1.61 7.34 -17.10
N ARG A 201 1.22 7.38 -15.82
CA ARG A 201 0.51 8.52 -15.23
C ARG A 201 1.22 9.01 -13.97
N CYS A 202 1.45 10.31 -13.91
CA CYS A 202 1.96 11.00 -12.73
C CYS A 202 0.86 11.83 -12.07
N ASP A 203 1.06 12.20 -10.81
CA ASP A 203 0.09 13.02 -10.08
C ASP A 203 -0.01 14.40 -10.72
N ALA A 204 -1.22 14.92 -10.87
CA ALA A 204 -1.47 16.23 -11.46
C ALA A 204 -0.82 17.39 -10.69
N GLU A 205 -0.44 17.16 -9.43
CA GLU A 205 0.32 18.13 -8.64
C GLU A 205 1.83 18.15 -8.98
N GLN A 206 2.30 17.24 -9.84
CA GLN A 206 3.69 17.21 -10.30
C GLN A 206 3.83 17.98 -11.63
N ASN A 207 4.82 18.88 -11.71
CA ASN A 207 5.17 19.56 -12.96
C ASN A 207 6.45 18.95 -13.55
N LEU A 208 6.31 18.00 -14.48
CA LEU A 208 7.44 17.32 -15.14
C LEU A 208 7.73 17.85 -16.54
N ASP A 209 6.99 18.86 -17.01
CA ASP A 209 7.05 19.33 -18.40
C ASP A 209 8.39 20.01 -18.73
N GLU A 210 9.03 20.63 -17.74
CA GLU A 210 10.39 21.21 -17.86
C GLU A 210 11.47 20.16 -18.20
N HIS A 211 11.16 18.87 -18.04
CA HIS A 211 12.13 17.77 -18.18
C HIS A 211 11.92 16.97 -19.47
N HIS A 212 11.03 17.41 -20.37
CA HIS A 212 10.70 16.77 -21.65
C HIS A 212 10.27 15.28 -21.54
N VAL A 213 9.77 14.86 -20.37
CA VAL A 213 9.38 13.46 -20.09
C VAL A 213 8.29 12.98 -21.05
N SER A 214 7.30 13.83 -21.33
CA SER A 214 6.20 13.53 -22.26
C SER A 214 6.70 13.21 -23.68
N THR A 215 7.65 14.00 -24.18
CA THR A 215 8.25 13.81 -25.51
C THR A 215 8.99 12.48 -25.60
N MET A 216 9.73 12.10 -24.55
CA MET A 216 10.48 10.84 -24.51
C MET A 216 9.56 9.62 -24.51
N PHE A 217 8.49 9.62 -23.70
CA PHE A 217 7.53 8.51 -23.72
C PHE A 217 6.75 8.44 -25.04
N SER A 218 6.40 9.58 -25.63
CA SER A 218 5.75 9.62 -26.95
C SER A 218 6.62 8.99 -28.03
N ALA A 219 7.94 9.22 -28.00
CA ALA A 219 8.89 8.58 -28.92
C ALA A 219 8.97 7.06 -28.72
N ALA A 220 8.78 6.57 -27.50
CA ALA A 220 8.68 5.14 -27.18
C ALA A 220 7.29 4.54 -27.45
N GLY A 221 6.33 5.32 -27.97
CA GLY A 221 4.95 4.86 -28.19
C GLY A 221 4.12 4.68 -26.91
N VAL A 222 4.57 5.26 -25.79
CA VAL A 222 3.92 5.17 -24.48
C VAL A 222 3.12 6.45 -24.22
N ASP A 223 1.86 6.27 -23.83
CA ASP A 223 0.98 7.36 -23.42
C ASP A 223 1.39 7.89 -22.04
N PHE A 224 1.96 9.10 -22.00
CA PHE A 224 2.33 9.81 -20.77
C PHE A 224 1.36 10.94 -20.48
N GLY A 225 1.00 11.11 -19.21
CA GLY A 225 0.17 12.23 -18.80
C GLY A 225 -0.03 12.32 -17.30
N TYR A 226 -0.91 13.23 -16.90
CA TYR A 226 -1.20 13.50 -15.50
C TYR A 226 -2.59 13.01 -15.13
N SER A 227 -2.77 12.65 -13.86
CA SER A 227 -4.06 12.21 -13.34
C SER A 227 -4.19 12.61 -11.88
N ARG A 228 -5.44 12.88 -11.46
CA ARG A 228 -5.73 13.21 -10.07
C ARG A 228 -6.33 11.99 -9.38
N TRP A 229 -5.75 11.61 -8.24
CA TRP A 229 -6.26 10.51 -7.43
C TRP A 229 -6.69 11.04 -6.07
N PRO A 230 -7.98 11.36 -5.88
CA PRO A 230 -8.46 11.79 -4.58
C PRO A 230 -8.17 10.72 -3.53
N LEU A 231 -7.84 11.15 -2.32
CA LEU A 231 -7.70 10.23 -1.19
C LEU A 231 -9.08 9.65 -0.86
N GLY A 232 -9.14 8.35 -0.57
CA GLY A 232 -10.35 7.75 0.00
C GLY A 232 -10.73 8.44 1.31
N GLU A 233 -12.02 8.50 1.63
CA GLU A 233 -12.55 9.16 2.82
C GLU A 233 -13.04 8.13 3.85
N ALA A 234 -13.07 8.54 5.13
CA ALA A 234 -13.75 7.77 6.16
C ALA A 234 -15.25 7.82 5.89
N THR A 235 -15.92 6.67 5.98
CA THR A 235 -17.39 6.65 6.01
C THR A 235 -17.97 7.03 7.37
N LEU A 236 -17.18 6.90 8.45
CA LEU A 236 -17.57 7.32 9.80
C LEU A 236 -16.99 8.72 10.09
N ARG A 237 -17.81 9.63 10.61
CA ARG A 237 -17.36 10.94 11.07
C ARG A 237 -16.84 10.82 12.51
N ASP A 238 -16.02 11.77 12.97
CA ASP A 238 -15.57 11.82 14.36
C ASP A 238 -16.72 11.83 15.38
N SER A 239 -17.90 12.35 14.98
CA SER A 239 -19.14 12.31 15.77
C SER A 239 -19.73 10.92 15.95
N ASP A 240 -19.36 9.97 15.09
CA ASP A 240 -19.93 8.63 15.02
C ASP A 240 -19.07 7.59 15.78
N VAL A 241 -17.88 8.01 16.24
CA VAL A 241 -17.01 7.19 17.08
C VAL A 241 -17.49 7.32 18.53
N PRO A 242 -17.95 6.23 19.19
CA PRO A 242 -18.30 6.28 20.60
C PRO A 242 -17.08 6.76 21.40
N PRO A 243 -17.25 7.65 22.39
CA PRO A 243 -16.13 8.08 23.21
C PRO A 243 -15.46 6.85 23.82
N LEU A 244 -14.13 6.80 23.74
CA LEU A 244 -13.31 5.81 24.44
C LEU A 244 -13.81 5.77 25.89
N SER A 245 -14.38 4.63 26.29
CA SER A 245 -14.76 4.41 27.67
C SER A 245 -13.53 4.67 28.51
N THR A 246 -13.54 5.75 29.28
CA THR A 246 -12.53 6.01 30.28
C THR A 246 -12.44 4.78 31.18
N PRO A 247 -11.23 4.35 31.59
CA PRO A 247 -11.14 3.34 32.63
C PRO A 247 -11.95 3.87 33.81
N SER A 248 -12.98 3.13 34.23
CA SER A 248 -13.80 3.54 35.37
C SER A 248 -12.89 3.90 36.53
N PRO A 249 -13.04 5.09 37.16
CA PRO A 249 -12.28 5.41 38.35
C PRO A 249 -12.73 4.45 39.45
N HIS A 250 -11.79 3.65 39.91
CA HIS A 250 -11.77 2.99 41.22
C HIS A 250 -13.07 2.26 41.63
N LEU A 251 -13.07 0.94 41.47
CA LEU A 251 -13.77 0.09 42.44
C LEU A 251 -13.20 0.44 43.83
N PRO A 252 -14.03 0.88 44.79
CA PRO A 252 -13.55 1.07 46.15
C PRO A 252 -13.14 -0.31 46.69
N LEU A 253 -11.91 -0.41 47.19
CA LEU A 253 -11.49 -1.54 48.01
C LEU A 253 -12.49 -1.71 49.17
N PRO A 254 -12.88 -2.95 49.51
CA PRO A 254 -13.72 -3.18 50.68
C PRO A 254 -13.00 -2.60 51.90
N SER A 255 -13.72 -1.79 52.67
CA SER A 255 -13.25 -1.25 53.93
C SER A 255 -12.97 -2.41 54.88
N ASP A 256 -11.73 -2.53 55.36
CA ASP A 256 -11.39 -3.35 56.52
C ASP A 256 -12.10 -2.77 57.76
N THR A 257 -13.35 -3.15 57.95
CA THR A 257 -14.00 -3.12 59.24
C THR A 257 -13.97 -4.53 59.79
N ASP A 258 -12.94 -4.81 60.59
CA ASP A 258 -13.04 -5.72 61.72
C ASP A 258 -12.20 -5.12 62.86
N SER A 259 -12.84 -4.24 63.63
CA SER A 259 -12.54 -4.11 65.05
C SER A 259 -13.45 -5.09 65.77
N ASP A 260 -12.86 -6.08 66.45
CA ASP A 260 -13.11 -6.41 67.86
C ASP A 260 -12.64 -7.85 68.19
N LEU A 261 -11.51 -7.96 68.91
CA LEU A 261 -11.35 -8.63 70.22
C LEU A 261 -9.86 -8.82 70.58
#